data_AF-A0A1V4IET6-F1
#
_entry.id   AF-A0A1V4IET6-F1
#
_cell.length_a   1.000
_cell.length_b   1.000
_cell.length_c   1.000
_cell.angle_alpha   90.00
_cell.angle_beta   90.00
_cell.angle_gamma   90.00
#
_symmetry.space_group_name_H-M   'P 1'
#
loop_
_entity.id
_entity.type
_entity.pdbx_description
1 polymer ?
#
loop_
_entity_poly.entity_id
_entity_poly.type
_entity_poly.pdbx_seq_one_letter_code
_entity_poly.pdbx_strand_id
1 'polypeptide(L)' 'MSIYVIIEYVAQCKLHNIQPTFEGLYQYKEIWKE' A
#
# COMPACT_ATOMS: atom_id res chain seq x y z
N MET A 1 0.09 9.35 8.76
CA MET A 1 -0.36 8.18 7.97
C MET A 1 -1.06 7.24 8.91
N SER A 2 -2.30 6.86 8.65
CA SER A 2 -2.97 5.86 9.47
C SER A 2 -2.28 4.52 9.25
N ILE A 3 -1.94 3.80 10.33
CA ILE A 3 -1.21 2.52 10.26
C ILE A 3 -1.98 1.48 9.43
N TYR A 4 -3.29 1.60 9.36
CA TYR A 4 -4.19 0.76 8.58
C TYR A 4 -3.86 0.76 7.08
N VAL A 5 -3.57 1.93 6.48
CA VAL A 5 -3.24 2.04 5.05
C VAL A 5 -1.95 1.28 4.72
N ILE A 6 -0.99 1.29 5.65
CA ILE A 6 0.28 0.56 5.47
C ILE A 6 0.04 -0.94 5.54
N ILE A 7 -0.77 -1.40 6.50
CA ILE A 7 -1.11 -2.81 6.66
C ILE A 7 -1.84 -3.33 5.42
N GLU A 8 -2.81 -2.57 4.93
CA GLU A 8 -3.64 -2.94 3.77
C GLU A 8 -2.81 -2.98 2.48
N TYR A 9 -1.94 -1.99 2.26
CA TYR A 9 -0.97 -1.99 1.17
C TYR A 9 -0.06 -3.22 1.21
N VAL A 10 0.54 -3.51 2.37
CA VAL A 10 1.45 -4.67 2.52
C VAL A 10 0.71 -5.98 2.31
N ALA A 11 -0.56 -6.08 2.75
CA ALA A 11 -1.39 -7.25 2.52
C ALA A 11 -1.67 -7.47 1.03
N GLN A 12 -2.02 -6.40 0.30
CA GLN A 12 -2.21 -6.44 -1.16
C GLN A 12 -0.92 -6.85 -1.88
N CYS A 13 0.22 -6.24 -1.54
CA CYS A 13 1.50 -6.62 -2.13
C CYS A 13 1.82 -8.11 -1.93
N LYS A 14 1.56 -8.65 -0.73
CA LYS A 14 1.74 -10.09 -0.45
C LYS A 14 0.80 -10.99 -1.27
N LEU A 15 -0.47 -10.62 -1.41
CA LEU A 15 -1.44 -11.37 -2.22
C LEU A 15 -1.01 -11.49 -3.68
N HIS A 16 -0.37 -10.45 -4.21
CA HIS A 16 0.09 -10.39 -5.59
C HIS A 16 1.54 -10.85 -5.80
N ASN A 17 2.22 -11.35 -4.75
CA ASN A 17 3.67 -11.64 -4.78
C ASN A 17 4.53 -10.45 -5.27
N ILE A 18 4.09 -9.23 -4.99
CA ILE A 18 4.80 -8.00 -5.31
C ILE A 18 5.58 -7.56 -4.07
N GLN A 19 6.81 -7.11 -4.27
CA GLN A 19 7.61 -6.55 -3.18
C GLN A 19 7.11 -5.12 -2.85
N PRO A 20 6.70 -4.83 -1.61
CA PRO A 20 6.22 -3.51 -1.26
C PRO A 20 7.35 -2.49 -1.31
N THR A 21 7.16 -1.42 -2.09
CA THR A 21 8.09 -0.27 -2.17
C THR A 21 7.45 0.98 -1.56
N PHE A 22 8.28 1.94 -1.15
CA PHE A 22 7.80 3.25 -0.67
C PHE A 22 7.09 4.04 -1.77
N GLU A 23 7.54 3.92 -3.02
CA GLU A 23 6.91 4.53 -4.18
C GLU A 23 5.49 3.98 -4.40
N GLY A 24 5.34 2.65 -4.37
CA GLY A 24 4.02 2.02 -4.48
C GLY A 24 3.10 2.35 -3.30
N LEU A 25 3.64 2.51 -2.09
CA LEU A 25 2.85 2.94 -0.93
C LEU A 25 2.33 4.37 -1.11
N TYR A 26 3.14 5.25 -1.70
CA TYR A 26 2.74 6.63 -1.99
C TYR A 26 1.64 6.68 -3.05
N GLN A 27 1.79 5.92 -4.13
CA GLN A 27 0.77 5.80 -5.18
C GLN A 27 -0.53 5.16 -4.66
N TYR A 28 -0.42 4.09 -3.88
CA TYR A 28 -1.57 3.43 -3.24
C TYR A 28 -2.33 4.38 -2.33
N LYS A 29 -1.61 5.21 -1.57
CA LYS A 29 -2.19 6.25 -0.73
C LYS A 29 -2.93 7.31 -1.55
N GLU A 30 -2.43 7.71 -2.72
CA GLU A 30 -3.11 8.69 -3.58
C GLU A 30 -4.44 8.13 -4.09
N ILE A 31 -4.47 6.87 -4.49
CA ILE A 31 -5.70 6.18 -4.93
C ILE A 31 -6.72 6.08 -3.79
N TRP A 32 -6.29 5.81 -2.56
CA TRP A 32 -7.16 5.70 -1.38
C TRP A 32 -7.59 7.03 -0.76
N LYS A 33 -7.15 8.16 -1.31
CA LYS A 33 -7.49 9.50 -0.79
C LYS A 33 -8.73 10.10 -1.47
N GLU A 34 -9.26 9.47 -2.51
CA GLU A 34 -10.59 9.71 -3.09
C GLU A 34 -11.68 8.93 -2.33
#